data_AF-A0A6A0ACA5-F1
#
_entry.id   AF-A0A6A0ACA5-F1
#
_cell.length_a   1.000
_cell.length_b   1.000
_cell.length_c   1.000
_cell.angle_alpha   90.00
_cell.angle_beta   90.00
_cell.angle_gamma   90.00
#
_symmetry.space_group_name_H-M   'P 1'
#
loop_
_entity.id
_entity.type
_entity.pdbx_description
1 polymer ?
#
loop_
_entity_poly.entity_id
_entity_poly.type
_entity_poly.pdbx_seq_one_letter_code
_entity_poly.pdbx_strand_id
1 'polypeptide(L)'
;MDAQQRRLATLLGHFETRKQPSASRVPASANYSGASAVSSFDAEELRELLEHDNHEMRAALKRLMLDDSFVPRYDMELREERDLALERLKKICLAGFASVRDFRTNPLRVFAAHEVAAFCDPSMATKMTVQFNLFG
;
A
#
# COMPACT_ATOMS: atom_id res chain seq x y z
N MET A 1 -20.89 57.09 -4.38
CA MET A 1 -20.15 55.96 -3.80
C MET A 1 -18.77 55.88 -4.43
N ASP A 2 -17.77 56.15 -3.61
CA ASP A 2 -16.37 56.38 -3.96
C ASP A 2 -15.69 55.10 -4.49
N ALA A 3 -14.74 55.23 -5.42
CA ALA A 3 -14.09 54.07 -6.07
C ALA A 3 -13.34 53.18 -5.06
N GLN A 4 -12.80 53.80 -4.00
CA GLN A 4 -12.16 53.10 -2.89
C GLN A 4 -13.15 52.29 -2.05
N GLN A 5 -14.37 52.81 -1.84
CA GLN A 5 -15.41 52.10 -1.09
C GLN A 5 -15.90 50.85 -1.83
N ARG A 6 -15.98 50.91 -3.17
CA ARG A 6 -16.33 49.74 -3.99
C ARG A 6 -15.24 48.66 -3.92
N ARG A 7 -13.97 49.04 -4.01
CA ARG A 7 -12.85 48.09 -3.86
C ARG A 7 -12.83 47.43 -2.48
N LEU A 8 -13.07 48.20 -1.42
CA LEU A 8 -13.17 47.67 -0.06
C LEU A 8 -14.33 46.68 0.08
N ALA A 9 -15.50 46.98 -0.48
CA ALA A 9 -16.63 46.07 -0.48
C ALA A 9 -16.34 44.77 -1.26
N THR A 10 -15.68 44.86 -2.42
CA THR A 10 -15.27 43.68 -3.19
C THR A 10 -14.26 42.83 -2.44
N LEU A 11 -13.26 43.45 -1.81
CA LEU A 11 -12.25 42.73 -1.01
C LEU A 11 -12.88 42.05 0.21
N LEU A 12 -13.77 42.73 0.93
CA LEU A 12 -14.49 42.14 2.07
C LEU A 12 -15.35 40.94 1.66
N GLY A 13 -15.99 41.00 0.49
CA GLY A 13 -16.75 39.87 -0.06
C GLY A 13 -15.90 38.63 -0.37
N HIS A 14 -14.59 38.76 -0.58
CA HIS A 14 -13.68 37.62 -0.74
C HIS A 14 -13.26 37.00 0.60
N PHE A 15 -13.29 37.76 1.70
CA PHE A 15 -13.01 37.26 3.05
C PHE A 15 -14.24 36.66 3.74
N GLU A 16 -15.45 37.08 3.32
CA GLU A 16 -16.70 36.40 3.65
C GLU A 16 -16.85 35.10 2.85
N THR A 17 -15.95 34.15 3.08
CA THR A 17 -16.22 32.77 2.71
C THR A 17 -17.40 32.32 3.55
N ARG A 18 -18.61 32.37 2.96
CA ARG A 18 -19.78 31.66 3.46
C ARG A 18 -19.28 30.25 3.74
N LYS A 19 -19.22 29.87 5.02
CA LYS A 19 -18.98 28.49 5.43
C LYS A 19 -20.10 27.71 4.76
N GLN A 20 -19.82 27.14 3.58
CA GLN A 20 -20.65 26.08 3.04
C GLN A 20 -20.84 25.12 4.20
N PRO A 21 -22.05 24.55 4.40
CA PRO A 21 -22.19 23.48 5.37
C PRO A 21 -21.15 22.44 4.97
N SER A 22 -20.05 22.42 5.70
CA SER A 22 -18.98 21.49 5.48
C SER A 22 -19.67 20.16 5.62
N ALA A 23 -19.66 19.33 4.57
CA ALA A 23 -19.73 17.89 4.75
C ALA A 23 -18.89 17.61 5.99
N SER A 24 -19.57 17.13 7.03
CA SER A 24 -19.13 17.08 8.41
C SER A 24 -17.62 16.86 8.47
N ARG A 25 -16.87 17.90 8.88
CA ARG A 25 -15.45 17.76 9.18
C ARG A 25 -15.37 16.83 10.38
N VAL A 26 -15.21 15.54 10.11
CA VAL A 26 -14.89 14.54 11.10
C VAL A 26 -13.61 15.04 11.79
N PRO A 27 -13.62 15.27 13.11
CA PRO A 27 -12.42 15.71 13.81
C PRO A 27 -11.33 14.66 13.60
N ALA A 28 -10.11 15.10 13.27
CA ALA A 28 -8.94 14.26 13.02
C ALA A 28 -8.44 13.48 14.27
N SER A 29 -9.25 13.42 15.34
CA SER A 29 -9.03 12.59 16.53
C SER A 29 -10.28 11.78 16.91
N ALA A 30 -11.20 11.54 15.98
CA ALA A 30 -12.23 10.55 16.18
C ALA A 30 -11.58 9.17 16.05
N ASN A 31 -11.43 8.51 17.19
CA ASN A 31 -11.16 7.09 17.33
C ASN A 31 -11.65 6.31 16.10
N TYR A 32 -10.72 5.65 15.40
CA TYR A 32 -11.03 4.61 14.42
C TYR A 32 -11.58 3.38 15.15
N SER A 33 -12.65 3.54 15.92
CA SER A 33 -13.55 2.43 16.27
C SER A 33 -14.42 2.22 15.04
N GLY A 34 -13.85 1.56 14.03
CA GLY A 34 -14.53 1.18 12.80
C GLY A 34 -15.63 0.19 13.10
N ALA A 35 -16.80 0.70 13.53
CA ALA A 35 -18.04 0.01 13.28
C ALA A 35 -18.24 0.04 11.77
N SER A 36 -17.69 -0.98 11.09
CA SER A 36 -17.86 -1.18 9.66
C SER A 36 -19.36 -1.16 9.36
N ALA A 37 -19.80 -0.26 8.48
CA ALA A 37 -21.08 -0.45 7.82
C ALA A 37 -21.04 -1.86 7.23
N VAL A 38 -21.95 -2.73 7.68
CA VAL A 38 -22.01 -4.13 7.24
C VAL A 38 -21.97 -4.12 5.71
N SER A 39 -20.87 -4.59 5.11
CA SER A 39 -20.73 -4.59 3.66
C SER A 39 -21.83 -5.48 3.09
N SER A 40 -22.52 -5.01 2.06
CA SER A 40 -23.59 -5.78 1.41
C SER A 40 -23.06 -6.97 0.59
N PHE A 41 -21.74 -7.17 0.57
CA PHE A 41 -21.04 -8.17 -0.22
C PHE A 41 -19.95 -8.83 0.62
N ASP A 42 -19.60 -10.06 0.25
CA ASP A 42 -18.54 -10.84 0.88
C ASP A 42 -17.16 -10.33 0.42
N ALA A 43 -16.35 -9.89 1.37
CA ALA A 43 -15.00 -9.39 1.12
C ALA A 43 -14.04 -10.50 0.66
N GLU A 44 -14.27 -11.74 1.09
CA GLU A 44 -13.47 -12.89 0.70
C GLU A 44 -13.72 -13.24 -0.77
N GLU A 45 -14.99 -13.27 -1.17
CA GLU A 45 -15.41 -13.49 -2.56
C GLU A 45 -14.86 -12.41 -3.49
N LEU A 46 -14.93 -11.13 -3.08
CA LEU A 46 -14.35 -10.05 -3.86
C LEU A 46 -12.83 -10.19 -3.97
N ARG A 47 -12.14 -10.58 -2.90
CA ARG A 47 -10.69 -10.78 -2.94
C ARG A 47 -10.33 -11.94 -3.86
N GLU A 48 -11.03 -13.06 -3.78
CA GLU A 48 -10.82 -14.21 -4.66
C GLU A 48 -11.09 -13.86 -6.12
N LEU A 49 -12.08 -12.99 -6.40
CA LEU A 49 -12.33 -12.49 -7.74
C LEU A 49 -11.21 -11.58 -8.27
N LEU A 50 -10.61 -10.75 -7.41
CA LEU A 50 -9.56 -9.81 -7.79
C LEU A 50 -8.17 -10.46 -7.86
N GLU A 51 -7.88 -11.41 -6.99
CA GLU A 51 -6.65 -12.19 -7.00
C GLU A 51 -6.81 -13.35 -7.97
N HIS A 52 -6.17 -13.29 -9.14
CA HIS A 52 -6.46 -14.27 -10.18
C HIS A 52 -5.98 -15.70 -9.86
N ASP A 53 -4.93 -15.85 -9.05
CA ASP A 53 -4.15 -17.08 -8.93
C ASP A 53 -3.42 -17.23 -7.58
N ASN A 54 -2.96 -18.44 -7.26
CA ASN A 54 -2.08 -18.75 -6.12
C ASN A 54 -2.56 -18.19 -4.76
N HIS A 55 -3.87 -18.20 -4.50
CA HIS A 55 -4.51 -17.60 -3.31
C HIS A 55 -3.87 -18.04 -1.98
N GLU A 56 -3.60 -19.34 -1.80
CA GLU A 56 -2.99 -19.87 -0.58
C GLU A 56 -1.60 -19.28 -0.34
N MET A 57 -0.79 -19.21 -1.40
CA MET A 57 0.55 -18.63 -1.33
C MET A 57 0.48 -17.12 -1.08
N ARG A 58 -0.45 -16.40 -1.74
CA ARG A 58 -0.68 -14.96 -1.50
C ARG A 58 -1.06 -14.72 -0.04
N ALA A 59 -1.97 -15.50 0.51
CA ALA A 59 -2.40 -15.40 1.91
C ALA A 59 -1.25 -15.71 2.88
N ALA A 60 -0.45 -16.75 2.60
CA ALA A 60 0.72 -17.09 3.41
C ALA A 60 1.81 -16.01 3.35
N LEU A 61 2.08 -15.44 2.18
CA LEU A 61 3.05 -14.36 2.01
C LEU A 61 2.58 -13.06 2.70
N LYS A 62 1.30 -12.71 2.59
CA LYS A 62 0.71 -11.58 3.35
C LYS A 62 0.83 -11.79 4.85
N ARG A 63 0.66 -13.03 5.33
CA ARG A 63 0.85 -13.36 6.74
C ARG A 63 2.32 -13.24 7.16
N LEU A 64 3.27 -13.65 6.31
CA LEU A 64 4.71 -13.42 6.56
C LEU A 64 5.02 -11.93 6.72
N MET A 65 4.39 -11.07 5.92
CA MET A 65 4.58 -9.61 5.95
C MET A 65 4.00 -8.92 7.20
N LEU A 66 3.30 -9.64 8.06
CA LEU A 66 2.90 -9.12 9.37
C LEU A 66 4.06 -9.11 10.38
N ASP A 67 5.21 -9.69 10.03
CA ASP A 67 6.42 -9.65 10.86
C ASP A 67 6.96 -8.21 11.02
N ASP A 68 7.50 -7.89 12.20
CA ASP A 68 7.94 -6.54 12.57
C ASP A 68 8.98 -5.96 11.59
N SER A 69 9.76 -6.84 10.94
CA SER A 69 10.75 -6.40 9.96
C SER A 69 10.13 -5.74 8.73
N PHE A 70 8.85 -5.99 8.42
CA PHE A 70 8.14 -5.42 7.27
C PHE A 70 7.40 -4.12 7.61
N VAL A 71 7.42 -3.67 8.87
CA VAL A 71 6.83 -2.39 9.26
C VAL A 71 7.53 -1.25 8.48
N PRO A 72 6.76 -0.36 7.81
CA PRO A 72 7.34 0.75 7.05
C PRO A 72 8.11 1.72 7.95
N ARG A 73 9.36 1.99 7.58
CA ARG A 73 10.24 2.99 8.21
C ARG A 73 10.64 4.00 7.14
N TYR A 74 10.13 5.21 7.24
CA TYR A 74 10.30 6.24 6.19
C TYR A 74 11.58 7.08 6.35
N ASP A 75 12.08 7.20 7.58
CA ASP A 75 13.30 7.96 7.88
C ASP A 75 14.41 6.97 8.24
N MET A 76 15.27 6.67 7.27
CA MET A 76 16.33 5.67 7.35
C MET A 76 17.48 6.03 6.42
N GLU A 77 18.71 5.73 6.82
CA GLU A 77 19.85 5.87 5.92
C GLU A 77 19.80 4.84 4.78
N LEU A 78 20.24 5.26 3.59
CA LEU A 78 20.24 4.42 2.39
C LEU A 78 20.97 3.08 2.56
N ARG A 79 22.02 3.02 3.39
CA ARG A 79 22.74 1.78 3.66
C ARG A 79 21.87 0.79 4.44
N GLU A 80 21.23 1.27 5.51
CA GLU A 80 20.33 0.46 6.32
C GLU A 80 19.12 -0.02 5.49
N GLU A 81 18.57 0.83 4.62
CA GLU A 81 17.46 0.45 3.74
C GLU A 81 17.86 -0.71 2.81
N ARG A 82 19.06 -0.67 2.24
CA ARG A 82 19.57 -1.73 1.35
C ARG A 82 19.77 -3.05 2.08
N ASP A 83 20.26 -3.00 3.31
CA ASP A 83 20.48 -4.18 4.15
C ASP A 83 19.15 -4.78 4.61
N LEU A 84 18.20 -3.94 5.01
CA LEU A 84 16.85 -4.36 5.37
C LEU A 84 16.11 -5.01 4.19
N ALA A 85 16.20 -4.42 3.00
CA ALA A 85 15.60 -4.98 1.80
C ALA A 85 16.18 -6.37 1.47
N LEU A 86 17.50 -6.57 1.69
CA LEU A 86 18.15 -7.86 1.52
C LEU A 86 17.71 -8.87 2.60
N GLU A 87 17.59 -8.44 3.85
CA GLU A 87 17.09 -9.29 4.95
C GLU A 87 15.67 -9.78 4.68
N ARG A 88 14.77 -8.87 4.30
CA ARG A 88 13.38 -9.18 3.93
C ARG A 88 13.32 -10.17 2.76
N LEU A 89 14.14 -9.95 1.72
CA LEU A 89 14.22 -10.87 0.59
C LEU A 89 14.67 -12.27 1.03
N LYS A 90 15.68 -12.36 1.90
CA LYS A 90 16.13 -13.66 2.45
C LYS A 90 15.00 -14.38 3.19
N LYS A 91 14.18 -13.67 3.97
CA LYS A 91 13.02 -14.27 4.65
C LYS A 91 12.02 -14.86 3.66
N ILE A 92 11.70 -14.15 2.58
CA ILE A 92 10.81 -14.64 1.52
C ILE A 92 11.39 -15.89 0.83
N CYS A 93 12.68 -15.87 0.50
CA CYS A 93 13.37 -17.00 -0.13
C CYS A 93 13.40 -18.23 0.80
N LEU A 94 13.73 -18.05 2.08
CA LEU A 94 13.77 -19.12 3.07
C LEU A 94 12.40 -19.74 3.34
N ALA A 95 11.34 -18.95 3.23
CA ALA A 95 9.96 -19.43 3.33
C ALA A 95 9.47 -20.17 2.06
N GLY A 96 10.27 -20.22 0.98
CA GLY A 96 9.93 -20.98 -0.23
C GLY A 96 8.84 -20.34 -1.09
N PHE A 97 8.65 -19.02 -1.00
CA PHE A 97 7.65 -18.32 -1.78
C PHE A 97 8.07 -18.07 -3.24
N ALA A 98 9.37 -18.15 -3.55
CA ALA A 98 9.87 -18.01 -4.91
C ALA A 98 11.04 -18.96 -5.17
N SER A 99 11.03 -19.61 -6.33
CA SER A 99 12.13 -20.37 -6.88
C SER A 99 12.34 -20.02 -8.35
N VAL A 100 13.60 -19.99 -8.79
CA VAL A 100 13.96 -19.88 -10.22
C VAL A 100 13.30 -20.99 -11.05
N ARG A 101 13.09 -22.16 -10.44
CA ARG A 101 12.48 -23.32 -11.10
C ARG A 101 10.98 -23.15 -11.34
N ASP A 102 10.33 -22.20 -10.65
CA ASP A 102 8.89 -21.99 -10.76
C ASP A 102 8.48 -21.59 -12.18
N PHE A 103 9.33 -20.91 -12.96
CA PHE A 103 9.03 -20.62 -14.37
C PHE A 103 8.78 -21.87 -15.23
N ARG A 104 9.32 -23.04 -14.83
CA ARG A 104 9.10 -24.29 -15.55
C ARG A 104 7.81 -24.99 -15.13
N THR A 105 7.34 -24.79 -13.91
CA THR A 105 6.24 -25.57 -13.31
C THR A 105 4.99 -24.73 -13.05
N ASN A 106 5.16 -23.51 -12.54
CA ASN A 106 4.09 -22.55 -12.27
C ASN A 106 4.66 -21.11 -12.34
N PRO A 107 4.76 -20.50 -13.53
CA PRO A 107 5.30 -19.16 -13.68
C PRO A 107 4.46 -18.09 -12.97
N LEU A 108 3.15 -18.30 -12.83
CA LEU A 108 2.25 -17.36 -12.15
C LEU A 108 2.58 -17.20 -10.66
N ARG A 109 3.15 -18.24 -10.03
CA ARG A 109 3.62 -18.18 -8.64
C ARG A 109 4.64 -17.07 -8.43
N VAL A 110 5.55 -16.89 -9.40
CA VAL A 110 6.58 -15.84 -9.33
C VAL A 110 5.92 -14.47 -9.42
N PHE A 111 4.96 -14.25 -10.32
CA PHE A 111 4.25 -12.98 -10.43
C PHE A 111 3.41 -12.66 -9.20
N ALA A 112 2.66 -13.63 -8.69
CA ALA A 112 1.87 -13.47 -7.47
C ALA A 112 2.76 -13.10 -6.26
N ALA A 113 3.93 -13.71 -6.14
CA ALA A 113 4.88 -13.36 -5.08
C ALA A 113 5.42 -11.92 -5.24
N HIS A 114 5.73 -11.49 -6.47
CA HIS A 114 6.19 -10.13 -6.74
C HIS A 114 5.14 -9.06 -6.46
N GLU A 115 3.87 -9.31 -6.82
CA GLU A 115 2.78 -8.36 -6.58
C GLU A 115 2.62 -8.07 -5.08
N VAL A 116 2.61 -9.13 -4.27
CA VAL A 116 2.49 -9.00 -2.81
C VAL A 116 3.77 -8.38 -2.22
N ALA A 117 4.95 -8.75 -2.71
CA ALA A 117 6.23 -8.17 -2.29
C ALA A 117 6.32 -6.66 -2.57
N ALA A 118 5.90 -6.23 -3.76
CA ALA A 118 5.95 -4.83 -4.18
C ALA A 118 5.00 -3.93 -3.39
N PHE A 119 3.87 -4.49 -2.91
CA PHE A 119 2.94 -3.74 -2.05
C PHE A 119 3.57 -3.41 -0.69
N CYS A 120 4.40 -4.30 -0.16
CA CYS A 120 4.98 -4.14 1.18
C CYS A 120 6.31 -3.36 1.16
N ASP A 121 7.22 -3.73 0.26
CA ASP A 121 8.53 -3.07 0.15
C ASP A 121 9.02 -3.08 -1.32
N PRO A 122 8.98 -1.93 -2.03
CA PRO A 122 9.39 -1.85 -3.42
C PRO A 122 10.90 -2.04 -3.63
N SER A 123 11.74 -1.72 -2.64
CA SER A 123 13.20 -1.86 -2.71
C SER A 123 13.58 -3.35 -2.70
N MET A 124 12.96 -4.10 -1.80
CA MET A 124 13.07 -5.57 -1.74
C MET A 124 12.49 -6.22 -3.01
N ALA A 125 11.31 -5.79 -3.47
CA ALA A 125 10.69 -6.33 -4.67
C ALA A 125 11.56 -6.12 -5.92
N THR A 126 12.24 -4.98 -6.04
CA THR A 126 13.17 -4.74 -7.16
C THR A 126 14.34 -5.73 -7.15
N LYS A 127 14.92 -6.00 -5.96
CA LYS A 127 15.98 -7.02 -5.82
C LYS A 127 15.48 -8.42 -6.19
N MET A 128 14.26 -8.75 -5.77
CA MET A 128 13.59 -10.00 -6.12
C MET A 128 13.41 -10.14 -7.64
N THR A 129 12.90 -9.11 -8.31
CA THR A 129 12.65 -9.09 -9.76
C THR A 129 13.93 -9.28 -10.56
N VAL A 130 15.01 -8.61 -10.18
CA VAL A 130 16.28 -8.77 -10.90
C VAL A 130 16.76 -10.22 -10.83
N GLN A 131 16.70 -10.85 -9.66
CA GLN A 131 17.16 -12.23 -9.50
C GLN A 131 16.23 -13.23 -10.17
N PHE A 132 14.94 -13.23 -9.84
CA PHE A 132 14.03 -14.29 -10.26
C PHE A 132 13.41 -14.05 -11.63
N ASN A 133 13.13 -12.81 -12.03
CA ASN A 133 12.42 -12.52 -13.27
C ASN A 133 13.34 -12.13 -14.43
N LEU A 134 14.41 -11.35 -14.18
CA LEU A 134 15.30 -10.88 -15.25
C LEU A 134 16.50 -11.79 -15.50
N PHE A 135 17.12 -12.30 -14.44
CA PHE A 135 18.25 -13.22 -14.58
C PHE A 135 17.77 -14.67 -14.75
N GLY A 136 16.92 -15.15 -13.83
CA GLY A 136 16.53 -16.57 -13.75
C GLY A 136 17.54 -17.34 -12.91
#